data_AF-A0A3M1B073-F1
#
_entry.id   AF-A0A3M1B073-F1
#
_cell.length_a   1.000
_cell.length_b   1.000
_cell.length_c   1.000
_cell.angle_alpha   90.00
_cell.angle_beta   90.00
_cell.angle_gamma   90.00
#
_symmetry.space_group_name_H-M   'P 1'
#
loop_
_entity.id
_entity.type
_entity.pdbx_description
1 polymer ?
#
loop_
_entity_poly.entity_id
_entity_poly.type
_entity_poly.pdbx_seq_one_letter_code
_entity_poly.pdbx_strand_id
1 'polypeptide(L)'
;MKTHQFFLSILAIVFVFAACSNDVQNNATNEETQETEQAETVQKYKLTPFEPSYDFPDAKLESMSYKDGKFTFTVTGESYKLGAQTPDAPQKMCANSAKGQHIHLIIDNQPYVAKYTNEFEYDVPDGEHYILAFISRSYHESIKHNGASIAKKVT
;
A
#
# COMPACT_ATOMS: atom_id res chain seq x y z
N MET A 1 -14.24 76.07 -31.42
CA MET A 1 -15.26 76.35 -30.38
C MET A 1 -15.56 75.07 -29.62
N LYS A 2 -15.39 75.13 -28.30
CA LYS A 2 -15.98 74.30 -27.22
C LYS A 2 -15.68 72.78 -27.14
N THR A 3 -15.00 72.49 -26.05
CA THR A 3 -14.76 71.25 -25.28
C THR A 3 -16.02 70.47 -24.92
N HIS A 4 -15.92 69.13 -24.81
CA HIS A 4 -16.30 68.38 -23.60
C HIS A 4 -15.78 66.92 -23.63
N GLN A 5 -15.07 66.55 -22.55
CA GLN A 5 -14.81 65.17 -22.14
C GLN A 5 -16.12 64.43 -21.83
N PHE A 6 -16.21 63.16 -22.21
CA PHE A 6 -17.04 62.20 -21.48
C PHE A 6 -16.32 60.86 -21.37
N PHE A 7 -15.90 60.56 -20.13
CA PHE A 7 -15.52 59.26 -19.63
C PHE A 7 -16.75 58.34 -19.60
N LEU A 8 -16.64 57.08 -20.01
CA LEU A 8 -17.53 56.02 -19.53
C LEU A 8 -16.69 54.76 -19.27
N SER A 9 -16.45 54.51 -17.98
CA SER A 9 -15.77 53.33 -17.44
C SER A 9 -16.57 52.05 -17.72
N ILE A 10 -15.90 51.03 -18.25
CA ILE A 10 -16.40 49.65 -18.24
C ILE A 10 -16.06 49.06 -16.86
N LEU A 11 -17.11 48.78 -16.10
CA LEU A 11 -17.07 48.17 -14.77
C LEU A 11 -16.66 46.69 -14.90
N ALA A 12 -15.40 46.38 -14.57
CA ALA A 12 -14.92 45.01 -14.40
C ALA A 12 -15.29 44.52 -12.99
N ILE A 13 -16.17 43.53 -12.90
CA ILE A 13 -16.48 42.84 -11.63
C ILE A 13 -15.38 41.82 -11.37
N VAL A 14 -14.47 42.19 -10.47
CA VAL A 14 -13.44 41.32 -9.89
C VAL A 14 -14.06 40.53 -8.74
N PHE A 15 -14.20 39.21 -8.89
CA PHE A 15 -14.51 38.33 -7.76
C PHE A 15 -13.25 38.12 -6.93
N VAL A 16 -13.16 38.85 -5.82
CA VAL A 16 -12.15 38.66 -4.78
C VAL A 16 -12.56 37.44 -3.93
N PHE A 17 -11.71 36.41 -3.91
CA PHE A 17 -11.78 35.35 -2.90
C PHE A 17 -11.36 35.95 -1.55
N ALA A 18 -12.33 36.26 -0.70
CA ALA A 18 -12.07 36.62 0.69
C ALA A 18 -11.77 35.34 1.49
N ALA A 19 -10.51 35.18 1.88
CA ALA A 19 -10.08 34.25 2.92
C ALA A 19 -10.47 34.84 4.28
N CYS A 20 -11.27 34.12 5.07
CA CYS A 20 -11.47 34.45 6.48
C CYS A 20 -10.36 33.81 7.30
N SER A 21 -9.45 34.65 7.82
CA SER A 21 -8.75 34.40 9.08
C SER A 21 -9.71 34.76 10.21
N ASN A 22 -10.15 33.78 11.00
CA ASN A 22 -10.91 34.08 12.21
C ASN A 22 -9.95 34.45 13.33
N ASP A 23 -9.97 35.75 13.64
CA ASP A 23 -9.39 36.35 14.82
C ASP A 23 -10.19 35.95 16.07
N VAL A 24 -9.48 35.83 17.19
CA VAL A 24 -9.98 35.35 18.48
C VAL A 24 -10.77 36.48 19.14
N GLN A 25 -12.08 36.28 19.34
CA GLN A 25 -12.83 37.04 20.34
C GLN A 25 -13.49 36.07 21.33
N ASN A 26 -12.95 36.09 22.55
CA ASN A 26 -13.56 35.50 23.72
C ASN A 26 -14.89 36.19 24.01
N ASN A 27 -15.99 35.44 23.95
CA ASN A 27 -17.19 35.71 24.72
C ASN A 27 -17.71 34.37 25.26
N ALA A 28 -17.47 34.15 26.54
CA ALA A 28 -18.10 33.08 27.28
C ALA A 28 -19.60 33.37 27.38
N THR A 29 -20.45 32.45 26.93
CA THR A 29 -21.74 32.11 27.55
C THR A 29 -22.27 30.81 26.92
N ASN A 30 -22.34 29.77 27.75
CA ASN A 30 -23.16 28.56 27.69
C ASN A 30 -23.02 27.61 26.49
N GLU A 31 -22.23 26.55 26.69
CA GLU A 31 -22.36 25.29 25.94
C GLU A 31 -23.68 24.60 26.33
N GLU A 32 -24.68 24.67 25.46
CA GLU A 32 -25.66 23.60 25.33
C GLU A 32 -25.12 22.62 24.29
N THR A 33 -24.62 21.49 24.78
CA THR A 33 -24.31 20.30 24.00
C THR A 33 -25.55 19.89 23.22
N GLN A 34 -25.60 20.24 21.93
CA GLN A 34 -26.47 19.56 20.99
C GLN A 34 -25.98 18.12 20.88
N GLU A 35 -26.65 17.21 21.59
CA GLU A 35 -26.62 15.79 21.26
C GLU A 35 -27.07 15.66 19.81
N THR A 36 -26.10 15.50 18.92
CA THR A 36 -26.37 14.97 17.60
C THR A 36 -26.77 13.53 17.82
N GLU A 37 -28.07 13.26 17.83
CA GLU A 37 -28.64 11.93 17.84
C GLU A 37 -28.20 11.25 16.53
N GLN A 38 -27.02 10.63 16.59
CA GLN A 38 -26.47 9.86 15.49
C GLN A 38 -27.35 8.63 15.38
N ALA A 39 -28.22 8.62 14.36
CA ALA A 39 -29.02 7.46 14.02
C ALA A 39 -28.11 6.22 13.98
N GLU A 40 -28.29 5.31 14.95
CA GLU A 40 -27.53 4.08 15.03
C GLU A 40 -27.76 3.30 13.74
N THR A 41 -26.75 3.26 12.88
CA THR A 41 -26.74 2.32 11.77
C THR A 41 -26.72 0.94 12.39
N VAL A 42 -27.86 0.23 12.38
CA VAL A 42 -27.93 -1.17 12.81
C VAL A 42 -27.02 -1.97 11.88
N GLN A 43 -25.80 -2.23 12.36
CA GLN A 43 -24.84 -2.99 11.58
C GLN A 43 -25.33 -4.43 11.48
N LYS A 44 -25.74 -4.85 10.29
CA LYS A 44 -26.19 -6.22 9.98
C LYS A 44 -25.13 -7.26 10.40
N TYR A 45 -23.86 -6.89 10.42
CA TYR A 45 -22.74 -7.77 10.72
C TYR A 45 -21.97 -7.28 11.95
N LYS A 46 -21.60 -8.22 12.82
CA LYS A 46 -20.64 -7.97 13.89
C LYS A 46 -19.24 -8.02 13.30
N LEU A 47 -18.52 -6.90 13.36
CA LEU A 47 -17.10 -6.86 13.04
C LEU A 47 -16.30 -7.28 14.27
N THR A 48 -15.27 -8.09 14.07
CA THR A 48 -14.28 -8.44 15.09
C THR A 48 -12.89 -8.09 14.57
N PRO A 49 -11.96 -7.62 15.44
CA PRO A 49 -10.58 -7.43 15.04
C PRO A 49 -9.97 -8.72 14.47
N PHE A 50 -9.11 -8.57 13.46
CA PHE A 50 -8.29 -9.67 12.95
C PHE A 50 -6.97 -9.70 13.71
N GLU A 51 -6.61 -10.87 14.23
CA GLU A 51 -5.36 -11.02 14.98
C GLU A 51 -4.13 -10.81 14.06
N PRO A 52 -3.10 -10.07 14.51
CA PRO A 52 -1.87 -9.87 13.75
C PRO A 52 -1.23 -11.20 13.33
N SER A 53 -0.73 -11.25 12.10
CA SER A 53 -0.05 -12.41 11.52
C SER A 53 1.39 -12.55 12.00
N TYR A 54 1.92 -13.77 12.02
CA TYR A 54 3.30 -14.05 12.44
C TYR A 54 4.31 -13.17 11.67
N ASP A 55 5.13 -12.39 12.36
CA ASP A 55 5.83 -11.25 11.73
C ASP A 55 7.09 -11.60 10.93
N PHE A 56 7.79 -12.69 11.28
CA PHE A 56 9.10 -13.07 10.69
C PHE A 56 10.10 -11.88 10.59
N PRO A 57 10.44 -11.21 11.70
CA PRO A 57 11.13 -9.90 11.67
C PRO A 57 12.53 -9.91 11.04
N ASP A 58 13.16 -11.08 10.94
CA ASP A 58 14.48 -11.31 10.37
C ASP A 58 14.46 -11.74 8.90
N ALA A 59 13.28 -11.97 8.31
CA ALA A 59 13.15 -12.54 6.98
C ALA A 59 13.41 -11.53 5.86
N LYS A 60 14.36 -11.80 4.95
CA LYS A 60 14.72 -10.85 3.89
C LYS A 60 14.91 -11.53 2.55
N LEU A 61 14.60 -10.79 1.49
CA LEU A 61 15.15 -10.99 0.15
C LEU A 61 16.44 -10.15 0.06
N GLU A 62 17.57 -10.77 0.38
CA GLU A 62 18.88 -10.11 0.41
C GLU A 62 19.32 -9.69 -1.00
N SER A 63 19.09 -10.55 -1.99
CA SER A 63 19.46 -10.29 -3.37
C SER A 63 18.59 -11.04 -4.37
N MET A 64 18.65 -10.54 -5.62
CA MET A 64 18.08 -11.14 -6.81
C MET A 64 19.14 -11.08 -7.91
N SER A 65 19.30 -12.16 -8.66
CA SER A 65 20.04 -12.19 -9.93
C SER A 65 19.17 -12.81 -11.02
N TYR A 66 19.47 -12.48 -12.27
CA TYR A 66 18.85 -13.07 -13.45
C TYR A 66 19.95 -13.52 -14.41
N LYS A 67 19.92 -14.80 -14.80
CA LYS A 67 20.89 -15.39 -15.74
C LYS A 67 20.26 -16.59 -16.43
N ASP A 68 20.50 -16.73 -17.75
CA ASP A 68 20.08 -17.88 -18.56
C ASP A 68 18.59 -18.23 -18.41
N GLY A 69 17.71 -17.20 -18.43
CA GLY A 69 16.25 -17.40 -18.31
C GLY A 69 15.76 -17.68 -16.88
N LYS A 70 16.61 -17.47 -15.86
CA LYS A 70 16.32 -17.84 -14.48
C LYS A 70 16.57 -16.71 -13.50
N PHE A 71 15.57 -16.37 -12.70
CA PHE A 71 15.75 -15.57 -11.49
C PHE A 71 16.19 -16.45 -10.32
N THR A 72 17.23 -16.01 -9.60
CA THR A 72 17.68 -16.63 -8.34
C THR A 72 17.61 -15.61 -7.22
N PHE A 73 16.97 -15.97 -6.11
CA PHE A 73 16.83 -15.15 -4.92
C PHE A 73 17.71 -15.67 -3.79
N THR A 74 18.29 -14.75 -3.02
CA THR A 74 18.90 -15.08 -1.72
C THR A 74 17.92 -14.70 -0.63
N VAL A 75 17.36 -15.69 0.05
CA VAL A 75 16.45 -15.49 1.19
C VAL A 75 17.20 -15.74 2.48
N THR A 76 17.11 -14.80 3.42
CA THR A 76 17.73 -14.90 4.75
C THR A 76 16.69 -14.75 5.85
N GLY A 77 17.04 -15.16 7.06
CA GLY A 77 16.15 -15.27 8.21
C GLY A 77 16.20 -16.67 8.81
N GLU A 78 16.41 -16.77 10.11
CA GLU A 78 16.36 -18.02 10.86
C GLU A 78 14.91 -18.49 11.07
N SER A 79 14.00 -17.53 11.25
CA SER A 79 12.58 -17.85 11.48
C SER A 79 11.80 -18.17 10.20
N TYR A 80 12.30 -17.75 9.02
CA TYR A 80 11.63 -17.90 7.73
C TYR A 80 12.34 -18.89 6.82
N LYS A 81 11.61 -19.85 6.27
CA LYS A 81 12.13 -20.89 5.39
C LYS A 81 11.13 -21.18 4.27
N LEU A 82 11.57 -20.97 3.03
CA LEU A 82 10.79 -21.35 1.85
C LEU A 82 10.34 -22.81 1.95
N GLY A 83 9.06 -23.04 1.67
CA GLY A 83 8.45 -24.36 1.80
C GLY A 83 7.88 -24.70 3.19
N ALA A 84 8.24 -23.95 4.24
CA ALA A 84 7.76 -24.22 5.59
C ALA A 84 6.37 -23.63 5.83
N GLN A 85 5.56 -24.27 6.67
CA GLN A 85 4.29 -23.70 7.12
C GLN A 85 4.53 -22.52 8.06
N THR A 86 3.68 -21.50 8.00
CA THR A 86 3.72 -20.42 9.00
C THR A 86 3.07 -20.92 10.31
N PRO A 87 3.66 -20.67 11.50
CA PRO A 87 3.19 -21.26 12.75
C PRO A 87 1.73 -21.02 13.11
N ASP A 88 1.18 -19.85 12.74
CA ASP A 88 -0.20 -19.44 13.04
C ASP A 88 -1.18 -19.71 11.88
N ALA A 89 -0.77 -20.43 10.83
CA ALA A 89 -1.63 -20.72 9.69
C ALA A 89 -2.97 -21.41 10.07
N PRO A 90 -3.01 -22.37 11.01
CA PRO A 90 -4.28 -23.00 11.43
C PRO A 90 -5.31 -22.03 12.03
N GLN A 91 -4.87 -20.89 12.58
CA GLN A 91 -5.71 -19.93 13.29
C GLN A 91 -6.21 -18.79 12.41
N LYS A 92 -5.62 -18.59 11.22
CA LYS A 92 -5.88 -17.43 10.38
C LYS A 92 -7.18 -17.48 9.59
N MET A 93 -7.75 -18.67 9.39
CA MET A 93 -8.91 -18.90 8.52
C MET A 93 -8.68 -18.39 7.08
N CYS A 94 -7.42 -18.22 6.68
CA CYS A 94 -7.00 -17.83 5.34
C CYS A 94 -6.78 -19.06 4.47
N ALA A 95 -6.80 -18.89 3.15
CA ALA A 95 -6.46 -19.96 2.21
C ALA A 95 -4.97 -20.34 2.37
N ASN A 96 -4.70 -21.40 3.13
CA ASN A 96 -3.33 -21.83 3.41
C ASN A 96 -2.76 -22.70 2.28
N SER A 97 -1.58 -22.36 1.80
CA SER A 97 -0.83 -23.20 0.87
C SER A 97 -0.18 -24.36 1.60
N ALA A 98 -0.51 -25.58 1.21
CA ALA A 98 0.15 -26.79 1.73
C ALA A 98 1.66 -26.82 1.44
N LYS A 99 2.12 -26.07 0.42
CA LYS A 99 3.53 -25.97 0.05
C LYS A 99 4.31 -24.94 0.89
N GLY A 100 3.64 -24.14 1.73
CA GLY A 100 4.30 -23.29 2.71
C GLY A 100 4.63 -21.88 2.23
N GLN A 101 5.59 -21.26 2.93
CA GLN A 101 6.15 -19.93 2.67
C GLN A 101 6.76 -19.86 1.28
N HIS A 102 6.60 -18.74 0.60
CA HIS A 102 6.91 -18.62 -0.83
C HIS A 102 7.25 -17.18 -1.23
N ILE A 103 7.86 -17.05 -2.41
CA ILE A 103 8.14 -15.77 -3.06
C ILE A 103 7.07 -15.54 -4.13
N HIS A 104 6.55 -14.32 -4.21
CA HIS A 104 5.85 -13.81 -5.38
C HIS A 104 6.81 -13.00 -6.23
N LEU A 105 6.76 -13.18 -7.54
CA LEU A 105 7.52 -12.43 -8.54
C LEU A 105 6.54 -11.85 -9.56
N ILE A 106 6.66 -10.55 -9.82
CA ILE A 106 5.91 -9.79 -10.82
C ILE A 106 6.94 -9.11 -11.73
N ILE A 107 6.71 -9.22 -13.04
CA ILE A 107 7.56 -8.64 -14.08
C ILE A 107 6.67 -7.72 -14.92
N ASP A 108 7.00 -6.44 -14.96
CA ASP A 108 6.21 -5.36 -15.53
C ASP A 108 4.78 -5.36 -14.99
N ASN A 109 3.79 -5.56 -15.87
CA ASN A 109 2.36 -5.60 -15.55
C ASN A 109 1.78 -7.02 -15.63
N GLN A 110 2.64 -8.05 -15.68
CA GLN A 110 2.17 -9.43 -15.76
C GLN A 110 1.62 -9.92 -14.42
N PRO A 111 0.73 -10.93 -14.42
CA PRO A 111 0.31 -11.58 -13.18
C PRO A 111 1.51 -12.10 -12.38
N TYR A 112 1.36 -12.16 -11.06
CA TYR A 112 2.39 -12.74 -10.22
C TYR A 112 2.57 -14.24 -10.52
N VAL A 113 3.81 -14.70 -10.37
CA VAL A 113 4.15 -16.12 -10.27
C VAL A 113 4.66 -16.41 -8.86
N ALA A 114 4.30 -17.57 -8.31
CA ALA A 114 4.68 -17.97 -6.96
C ALA A 114 5.54 -19.24 -6.96
N LYS A 115 6.62 -19.24 -6.18
CA LYS A 115 7.48 -20.41 -5.96
C LYS A 115 7.83 -20.58 -4.49
N TYR A 116 7.94 -21.84 -4.08
CA TYR A 116 8.29 -22.30 -2.74
C TYR A 116 9.78 -22.66 -2.63
N THR A 117 10.54 -22.26 -3.65
CA THR A 117 11.99 -22.37 -3.81
C THR A 117 12.49 -21.00 -4.26
N ASN A 118 13.80 -20.81 -4.26
CA ASN A 118 14.43 -19.53 -4.55
C ASN A 118 14.73 -19.31 -6.05
N GLU A 119 14.27 -20.20 -6.93
CA GLU A 119 14.53 -20.14 -8.37
C GLU A 119 13.22 -20.06 -9.16
N PHE A 120 13.19 -19.17 -10.15
CA PHE A 120 12.10 -19.02 -11.10
C PHE A 120 12.65 -19.12 -12.52
N GLU A 121 12.23 -20.14 -13.26
CA GLU A 121 12.40 -20.16 -14.71
C GLU A 121 11.41 -19.17 -15.32
N TYR A 122 11.91 -18.15 -15.99
CA TYR A 122 11.12 -17.11 -16.63
C TYR A 122 11.94 -16.46 -17.74
N ASP A 123 11.54 -16.67 -18.99
CA ASP A 123 12.20 -16.04 -20.13
C ASP A 123 11.73 -14.58 -20.25
N VAL A 124 12.66 -13.65 -20.00
CA VAL A 124 12.43 -12.20 -20.10
C VAL A 124 13.17 -11.69 -21.34
N PRO A 125 12.47 -11.06 -22.31
CA PRO A 125 13.10 -10.46 -23.48
C PRO A 125 14.16 -9.43 -23.11
N ASP A 126 15.09 -9.16 -24.01
CA ASP A 126 16.05 -8.06 -23.83
C ASP A 126 15.31 -6.72 -23.77
N GLY A 127 15.67 -5.88 -22.80
CA GLY A 127 15.13 -4.55 -22.66
C GLY A 127 14.94 -4.09 -21.22
N GLU A 128 14.22 -2.98 -21.07
CA GLU A 128 13.89 -2.43 -19.77
C GLU A 128 12.71 -3.17 -19.14
N HIS A 129 12.88 -3.59 -17.90
CA HIS A 129 11.84 -4.27 -17.12
C HIS A 129 11.73 -3.73 -15.69
N TYR A 130 10.53 -3.81 -15.12
CA TYR A 130 10.23 -3.48 -13.74
C TYR A 130 9.93 -4.77 -12.97
N ILE A 131 10.74 -5.08 -11.97
CA ILE A 131 10.63 -6.31 -11.18
C ILE A 131 10.13 -5.97 -9.79
N LEU A 132 9.12 -6.69 -9.32
CA LEU A 132 8.70 -6.72 -7.92
C LEU A 132 8.72 -8.17 -7.43
N ALA A 133 9.54 -8.44 -6.42
CA ALA A 133 9.56 -9.70 -5.70
C ALA A 133 9.29 -9.47 -4.21
N PHE A 134 8.53 -10.35 -3.55
CA PHE A 134 8.30 -10.28 -2.12
C PHE A 134 8.05 -11.66 -1.50
N ILE A 135 8.49 -11.83 -0.26
CA ILE A 135 8.24 -13.05 0.52
C ILE A 135 6.86 -13.01 1.20
N SER A 136 6.21 -14.16 1.24
CA SER A 136 4.87 -14.35 1.78
C SER A 136 4.81 -15.49 2.78
N ARG A 137 3.87 -15.39 3.70
CA ARG A 137 3.48 -16.46 4.63
C ARG A 137 2.82 -17.61 3.87
N SER A 138 2.68 -18.77 4.51
CA SER A 138 2.05 -19.93 3.85
C SER A 138 0.60 -19.67 3.43
N TYR A 139 -0.08 -18.72 4.07
CA TYR A 139 -1.46 -18.33 3.78
C TYR A 139 -1.60 -17.05 2.95
N HIS A 140 -0.63 -16.77 2.07
CA HIS A 140 -0.68 -15.75 1.01
C HIS A 140 -0.73 -14.29 1.49
N GLU A 141 -0.33 -14.03 2.74
CA GLU A 141 -0.06 -12.67 3.20
C GLU A 141 1.42 -12.30 3.00
N SER A 142 1.67 -11.17 2.35
CA SER A 142 3.03 -10.62 2.21
C SER A 142 3.60 -10.16 3.55
N ILE A 143 4.90 -10.32 3.70
CA ILE A 143 5.68 -9.71 4.78
C ILE A 143 6.06 -8.30 4.31
N LYS A 144 5.82 -7.28 5.16
CA LYS A 144 5.84 -5.87 4.73
C LYS A 144 6.95 -5.02 5.34
N HIS A 145 7.84 -5.60 6.14
CA HIS A 145 8.94 -4.85 6.71
C HIS A 145 10.07 -4.64 5.68
N ASN A 146 10.99 -3.73 6.00
CA ASN A 146 12.14 -3.46 5.14
C ASN A 146 12.94 -4.75 4.88
N GLY A 147 13.31 -4.96 3.60
CA GLY A 147 14.04 -6.13 3.16
C GLY A 147 13.17 -7.32 2.75
N ALA A 148 11.86 -7.34 3.07
CA ALA A 148 10.96 -8.43 2.66
C ALA A 148 10.53 -8.36 1.18
N SER A 149 10.95 -7.31 0.47
CA SER A 149 10.67 -7.13 -0.96
C SER A 149 11.84 -6.50 -1.69
N ILE A 150 11.91 -6.77 -2.99
CA ILE A 150 12.79 -6.09 -3.94
C ILE A 150 11.90 -5.49 -5.02
N ALA A 151 11.98 -4.18 -5.22
CA ALA A 151 11.38 -3.47 -6.34
C ALA A 151 12.49 -2.77 -7.13
N LYS A 152 12.74 -3.17 -8.37
CA LYS A 152 13.85 -2.65 -9.18
C LYS A 152 13.48 -2.52 -10.65
N LYS A 153 14.01 -1.48 -11.28
CA LYS A 153 14.13 -1.38 -12.74
C LYS A 153 15.44 -2.07 -13.17
N VAL A 154 15.37 -2.94 -14.17
CA VAL A 154 16.51 -3.67 -14.74
C VAL A 154 16.56 -3.46 -16.26
N THR A 155 17.75 -3.62 -16.85
CA THR A 155 18.04 -3.42 -18.27
C THR A 155 19.07 -4.42 -18.74
#